data_AF-A0A7G5EP89-F1
#
_entry.id   AF-A0A7G5EP89-F1
#
_cell.length_a   1.000
_cell.length_b   1.000
_cell.length_c   1.000
_cell.angle_alpha   90.00
_cell.angle_beta   90.00
_cell.angle_gamma   90.00
#
_symmetry.space_group_name_H-M   'P 1'
#
loop_
_entity.id
_entity.type
_entity.pdbx_description
1 polymer ?
#
loop_
_entity_poly.entity_id
_entity_poly.type
_entity_poly.pdbx_seq_one_letter_code
_entity_poly.pdbx_strand_id
1 'polypeptide(L)' 'MCVEPALLDEVEHALEPNESLASFVETAVRHEIQQRQAQAGWLQRGSAATRHNSAAAGIPAEVVIARLEAKLDAARQRK' A
#
# COMPACT_ATOMS: atom_id res chain seq x y z
N MET A 1 17.39 -4.09 -24.46
CA MET A 1 16.05 -3.63 -24.05
C MET A 1 15.46 -2.92 -25.25
N CYS A 2 14.54 -3.55 -25.97
CA CYS A 2 13.87 -2.90 -27.09
C CYS A 2 12.64 -2.19 -26.54
N VAL A 3 12.63 -0.87 -26.65
CA VAL A 3 11.45 -0.04 -26.38
C VAL A 3 10.73 0.14 -27.70
N GLU A 4 9.42 -0.06 -27.70
CA GLU A 4 8.61 0.08 -28.91
C GLU A 4 8.65 1.54 -29.40
N PRO A 5 8.86 1.81 -30.70
CA PRO A 5 8.99 3.19 -31.19
C PRO A 5 7.77 4.06 -30.92
N ALA A 6 6.57 3.48 -30.98
CA ALA A 6 5.33 4.18 -30.65
C ALA A 6 5.29 4.62 -29.18
N LEU A 7 5.84 3.82 -28.27
CA LEU A 7 5.94 4.16 -26.85
C LEU A 7 6.92 5.32 -26.62
N LEU A 8 8.00 5.42 -27.40
CA LEU A 8 8.92 6.55 -27.29
C LEU A 8 8.24 7.86 -27.71
N ASP A 9 7.44 7.84 -28.77
CA ASP A 9 6.68 9.00 -29.25
C ASP A 9 5.65 9.46 -28.21
N GLU A 10 4.90 8.52 -27.61
CA GLU A 10 3.95 8.83 -26.53
C GLU A 10 4.64 9.44 -25.31
N VAL A 11 5.81 8.92 -24.94
CA VAL A 11 6.56 9.44 -23.79
C VAL A 11 7.08 10.85 -24.07
N GLU A 12 7.60 11.12 -25.26
CA GLU A 12 8.11 12.44 -25.63
C GLU A 12 6.99 13.52 -25.62
N HIS A 13 5.77 13.14 -26.00
CA HIS A 13 4.59 14.00 -25.86
C HIS A 13 4.10 14.19 -24.42
N ALA A 14 4.42 13.26 -23.52
CA ALA A 14 4.03 13.30 -22.12
C ALA A 14 4.98 14.10 -21.23
N LEU A 15 6.17 14.49 -21.73
CA LEU A 15 7.16 15.25 -20.97
C LEU A 15 6.67 16.66 -20.64
N GLU A 16 6.92 17.09 -19.40
CA GLU A 16 6.70 18.48 -19.01
C GLU A 16 7.79 19.44 -19.55
N PRO A 17 7.53 20.76 -19.60
CA PRO A 17 8.52 21.73 -20.01
C PRO A 17 9.78 21.67 -19.13
N ASN A 18 10.94 21.40 -19.75
CA ASN A 18 12.25 21.16 -19.12
C ASN A 18 12.42 19.81 -18.40
N GLU A 19 11.50 18.86 -18.59
CA GLU A 19 11.71 17.48 -18.15
C GLU A 19 12.54 16.70 -19.17
N SER A 20 13.45 15.86 -18.70
CA SER A 20 14.18 14.93 -19.57
C SER A 20 13.52 13.56 -19.56
N LEU A 21 13.58 12.86 -20.71
CA LEU A 21 13.14 11.47 -20.84
C LEU A 21 13.71 10.57 -19.75
N ALA A 22 14.98 10.74 -19.40
CA ALA A 22 15.62 9.96 -18.35
C ALA A 22 15.00 10.20 -16.97
N SER A 23 14.71 11.47 -16.63
CA SER A 23 14.06 11.84 -15.36
C SER A 23 12.63 11.29 -15.28
N PHE A 24 11.88 11.38 -16.37
CA PHE A 24 10.53 10.83 -16.46
C PHE A 24 10.53 9.30 -16.25
N VAL A 25 11.38 8.58 -17.00
CA VAL A 25 11.50 7.12 -16.89
C VAL A 25 11.99 6.70 -15.51
N GLU A 26 12.95 7.41 -14.92
CA GLU A 26 13.40 7.13 -13.55
C GLU A 26 12.24 7.24 -12.54
N THR A 27 11.45 8.30 -12.67
CA THR A 27 10.28 8.54 -11.80
C THR A 27 9.24 7.44 -11.96
N ALA A 28 8.91 7.06 -13.19
CA ALA A 28 7.97 5.97 -13.49
C ALA A 28 8.44 4.63 -12.92
N VAL A 29 9.72 4.28 -13.11
CA VAL A 29 10.31 3.04 -12.58
C VAL A 29 10.33 3.06 -11.05
N ARG A 30 10.68 4.19 -10.43
CA ARG A 30 10.68 4.33 -8.96
C ARG A 30 9.27 4.14 -8.39
N HIS A 31 8.26 4.72 -9.04
CA HIS A 31 6.87 4.58 -8.64
C HIS A 31 6.40 3.11 -8.77
N GLU A 32 6.72 2.45 -9.88
CA GLU A 32 6.38 1.03 -10.09
C GLU A 32 7.03 0.11 -9.05
N ILE A 33 8.31 0.35 -8.71
CA ILE A 33 9.00 -0.37 -7.64
C ILE A 33 8.30 -0.17 -6.29
N GLN A 34 7.94 1.07 -5.95
CA GLN A 34 7.23 1.37 -4.71
C GLN A 34 5.87 0.67 -4.65
N GLN A 35 5.09 0.70 -5.74
CA GLN A 35 3.82 -0.01 -5.82
C GLN A 35 3.99 -1.52 -5.60
N ARG A 36 4.95 -2.15 -6.27
CA ARG A 36 5.23 -3.59 -6.11
C ARG A 36 5.65 -3.96 -4.70
N GLN A 37 6.50 -3.14 -4.08
CA GLN A 37 6.91 -3.33 -2.68
C GLN A 37 5.73 -3.19 -1.71
N ALA A 38 4.86 -2.19 -1.93
CA ALA A 38 3.67 -1.99 -1.12
C ALA A 38 2.70 -3.17 -1.24
N GLN A 39 2.45 -3.67 -2.46
CA GLN A 39 1.61 -4.84 -2.72
C GLN A 39 2.21 -6.12 -2.11
N ALA A 40 3.51 -6.36 -2.30
CA ALA A 40 4.20 -7.51 -1.71
C ALA A 40 4.18 -7.48 -0.19
N GLY A 41 4.42 -6.30 0.41
CA GLY A 41 4.32 -6.08 1.84
C GLY A 41 2.90 -6.27 2.37
N TRP A 42 1.89 -5.83 1.63
CA TRP A 42 0.48 -6.02 1.99
C TRP A 42 0.07 -7.49 1.95
N LEU A 43 0.47 -8.24 0.92
CA LEU A 43 0.19 -9.67 0.80
C LEU A 43 0.89 -10.49 1.90
N GLN A 44 2.15 -10.17 2.21
CA GLN A 44 2.88 -10.82 3.30
C GLN A 44 2.22 -10.56 4.66
N ARG A 45 1.85 -9.31 4.96
CA ARG A 45 1.15 -8.97 6.20
C ARG A 45 -0.23 -9.61 6.28
N GLY A 46 -0.99 -9.60 5.19
CA GLY A 46 -2.31 -10.22 5.10
C GLY A 46 -2.25 -11.72 5.34
N SER A 47 -1.33 -12.43 4.66
CA SER A 47 -1.18 -13.88 4.83
C SER A 47 -0.71 -14.28 6.23
N ALA A 48 0.18 -13.49 6.86
CA ALA A 48 0.60 -13.71 8.24
C ALA A 48 -0.57 -13.50 9.23
N ALA A 49 -1.35 -12.44 9.08
CA ALA A 49 -2.53 -12.18 9.92
C ALA A 49 -3.61 -13.26 9.78
N THR A 50 -3.88 -13.72 8.55
CA THR A 50 -4.84 -14.81 8.29
C THR A 50 -4.41 -16.10 8.98
N ARG A 51 -3.13 -16.51 8.83
CA ARG A 51 -2.60 -17.71 9.50
C ARG A 51 -2.70 -17.63 11.03
N HIS A 52 -2.40 -16.46 11.59
CA HIS A 52 -2.50 -16.25 13.04
C HIS A 52 -3.96 -16.35 13.52
N ASN A 53 -4.89 -15.70 12.82
CA ASN A 53 -6.31 -15.71 13.19
C ASN A 53 -6.96 -17.09 12.97
N SER A 54 -6.57 -17.84 11.94
CA SER A 54 -7.12 -19.19 11.71
C SER A 54 -6.71 -20.20 12.79
N ALA A 55 -5.62 -19.93 13.52
CA ALA A 55 -5.14 -20.79 14.60
C ALA A 55 -5.72 -20.42 15.98
N ALA A 56 -6.38 -19.26 16.10
CA ALA A 56 -6.95 -18.78 17.36
C ALA A 56 -8.46 -19.06 17.40
N ALA A 57 -8.97 -19.44 18.58
CA ALA A 57 -10.40 -19.48 18.80
C ALA A 57 -10.98 -18.05 18.69
N GLY A 58 -11.99 -17.88 17.84
CA GLY A 58 -12.67 -16.59 17.69
C GLY A 58 -13.31 -16.15 19.01
N ILE A 59 -13.35 -14.84 19.25
CA ILE A 59 -14.10 -14.26 20.37
C ILE A 59 -15.43 -13.67 19.88
N PRO A 60 -16.51 -13.75 20.67
CA PRO A 60 -17.79 -13.15 20.29
C PRO A 60 -17.68 -11.65 20.03
N ALA A 61 -18.45 -11.16 19.07
CA ALA A 61 -18.40 -9.76 18.64
C ALA A 61 -18.74 -8.79 19.79
N GLU A 62 -19.67 -9.18 20.64
CA GLU A 62 -20.16 -8.41 21.78
C GLU A 62 -19.01 -8.16 22.79
N VAL A 63 -18.14 -9.15 22.99
CA VAL A 63 -16.97 -9.05 23.86
C VAL A 63 -15.94 -8.08 23.29
N VAL A 64 -15.77 -8.06 21.96
CA VAL A 64 -14.88 -7.11 21.28
C VAL A 64 -15.41 -5.68 21.45
N ILE A 65 -16.70 -5.48 21.18
CA ILE A 65 -17.35 -4.17 21.24
C ILE A 65 -17.23 -3.59 22.67
N ALA A 66 -17.62 -4.37 23.68
CA ALA A 66 -17.54 -3.92 25.08
C ALA A 66 -16.11 -3.53 25.49
N ARG A 67 -15.09 -4.26 25.00
CA ARG A 67 -13.69 -3.96 25.30
C ARG A 67 -13.20 -2.69 24.60
N LEU A 68 -13.68 -2.42 23.38
CA LEU A 68 -13.34 -1.19 22.65
C LEU A 68 -14.01 0.04 23.29
N GLU A 69 -15.27 -0.07 23.71
CA GLU A 69 -15.98 0.98 24.44
C GLU A 69 -15.28 1.34 25.74
N ALA A 70 -14.88 0.33 26.54
CA ALA A 70 -14.13 0.57 27.78
C ALA A 70 -12.80 1.29 27.55
N LYS A 71 -12.06 0.96 26.48
CA LYS A 71 -10.81 1.66 26.11
C LYS A 71 -11.07 3.10 25.70
N LEU A 72 -12.15 3.34 24.96
CA LEU A 72 -12.55 4.67 24.51
C LEU A 72 -12.92 5.57 25.69
N ASP A 73 -13.71 5.05 26.63
CA ASP A 73 -14.11 5.81 27.82
C ASP A 73 -12.93 6.10 28.74
N ALA A 74 -12.02 5.13 28.92
CA ALA A 74 -10.77 5.37 29.65
C ALA A 74 -9.88 6.43 28.97
N ALA A 75 -9.86 6.50 27.64
CA ALA A 75 -9.11 7.54 26.92
C ALA A 75 -9.78 8.92 27.06
N ARG A 76 -11.12 8.97 27.07
CA ARG A 76 -11.89 10.22 27.28
C ARG A 76 -11.70 10.79 28.68
N GLN A 77 -11.58 9.93 29.70
CA GLN A 77 -11.37 10.34 31.09
C GLN A 77 -9.94 10.83 31.39
N ARG A 78 -8.98 10.59 30.48
CA ARG A 78 -7.60 11.09 30.59
C ARG A 78 -7.41 12.49 29.99
N LYS A 79 -8.49 13.08 29.47
CA LYS A 79 -8.51 14.39 28.84
C LYS A 79 -9.18 15.39 29.77
#